data_AF-A0A7W1LIH4-F1
#
_entry.id   AF-A0A7W1LIH4-F1
#
_cell.length_a   1.000
_cell.length_b   1.000
_cell.length_c   1.000
_cell.angle_alpha   90.00
_cell.angle_beta   90.00
_cell.angle_gamma   90.00
#
_symmetry.space_group_name_H-M   'P 1'
#
loop_
_entity.id
_entity.type
_entity.pdbx_description
1 polymer ?
#
loop_
_entity_poly.entity_id
_entity_poly.type
_entity_poly.pdbx_seq_one_letter_code
_entity_poly.pdbx_strand_id
1 'polypeptide(L)'
;TRFCYLGERRLAALEAELPDEVFVLGVDEHTALVLDLAAGTAQVLGNGGLTIRRQGLSVVHPSGSELPLADLDPANARPPSGAAGPLAAGSLPNLPSDGVQSGGLGVNRPKESEFDSPAPSLRAAAEQCRGRFGSALLDRNVDEAAAAALDLEQAITDWGTDTLSSDDGDHAHGVLRSMVVELGELARTGAADPTPAIRPYVELLITLRSRAREANDFVASDQIRDSLTSFGVEVRDTATGPTWSPTSSS
;
A
#
# COMPACT_ATOMS: atom_id res chain seq x y z
N THR A 1 -12.84 6.89 14.96
CA THR A 1 -12.59 8.32 15.28
C THR A 1 -11.10 8.57 15.34
N ARG A 2 -10.40 8.69 14.21
CA ARG A 2 -8.97 9.07 14.17
C ARG A 2 -8.62 9.77 12.86
N PHE A 3 -9.27 10.89 12.59
CA PHE A 3 -8.81 11.83 11.57
C PHE A 3 -8.52 13.15 12.25
N CYS A 4 -7.27 13.34 12.68
CA CYS A 4 -6.73 14.66 12.97
C CYS A 4 -5.47 14.85 12.13
N TYR A 5 -5.61 14.76 10.80
CA TYR A 5 -4.61 15.37 9.92
C TYR A 5 -4.95 16.86 9.81
N LEU A 6 -4.50 17.63 10.80
CA LEU A 6 -4.55 19.08 10.72
C LEU A 6 -3.46 19.49 9.72
N GLY A 7 -3.79 19.64 8.44
CA GLY A 7 -2.80 20.01 7.43
C GLY A 7 -2.05 21.29 7.80
N GLU A 8 -0.79 21.40 7.36
CA GLU A 8 0.17 22.46 7.73
C GLU A 8 -0.43 23.87 7.73
N ARG A 9 -1.24 24.20 6.71
CA ARG A 9 -1.89 25.51 6.59
C ARG A 9 -2.87 25.82 7.73
N ARG A 10 -3.56 24.81 8.25
CA ARG A 10 -4.50 24.94 9.37
C ARG A 10 -3.77 24.93 10.71
N LEU A 11 -2.67 24.18 10.83
CA LEU A 11 -1.81 24.21 12.01
C LEU A 11 -1.17 25.58 12.19
N ALA A 12 -0.60 26.16 11.13
CA ALA A 12 -0.02 27.50 11.17
C ALA A 12 -1.04 28.59 11.54
N ALA A 13 -2.30 28.46 11.11
CA ALA A 13 -3.37 29.39 11.47
C ALA A 13 -3.72 29.32 12.96
N LEU A 14 -3.82 28.11 13.54
CA LEU A 14 -4.07 27.93 14.98
C LEU A 14 -2.87 28.36 15.83
N GLU A 15 -1.65 28.11 15.35
CA GLU A 15 -0.41 28.49 16.02
C GLU A 15 -0.29 30.02 16.17
N ALA A 16 -0.79 30.80 15.21
CA ALA A 16 -0.81 32.26 15.26
C ALA A 16 -1.81 32.83 16.28
N GLU A 17 -2.77 32.03 16.74
CA GLU A 17 -3.76 32.42 17.76
C GLU A 17 -3.33 32.03 19.19
N LEU A 18 -2.24 31.27 19.33
CA LEU A 18 -1.72 30.88 20.64
C LEU A 18 -0.97 32.03 21.32
N PRO A 19 -1.08 32.16 22.67
CA PRO A 19 -0.24 33.09 23.42
C PRO A 19 1.24 32.80 23.20
N ASP A 20 2.09 33.83 23.29
CA ASP A 20 3.52 33.67 23.07
C ASP A 20 4.11 32.58 23.97
N GLU A 21 3.70 32.45 25.22
CA GLU A 21 4.26 31.46 26.17
C GLU A 21 3.86 29.99 25.89
N VAL A 22 3.01 29.75 24.89
CA VAL A 22 2.48 28.41 24.56
C VAL A 22 3.19 27.83 23.34
N PHE A 23 3.60 26.58 23.43
CA PHE A 23 4.17 25.81 22.32
C PHE A 23 3.31 24.57 22.03
N VAL A 24 3.50 24.04 20.83
CA VAL A 24 2.85 22.81 20.37
C VAL A 24 3.82 21.65 20.58
N LEU A 25 3.34 20.62 21.27
CA LEU A 25 4.05 19.37 21.47
C LEU A 25 3.42 18.28 20.59
N GLY A 26 4.09 17.96 19.48
CA GLY A 26 3.73 16.86 18.60
C GLY A 26 4.34 15.56 19.10
N VAL A 27 3.50 14.55 19.32
CA VAL A 27 3.93 13.19 19.66
C VAL A 27 3.55 12.28 18.50
N ASP A 28 4.55 11.68 17.86
CA ASP A 28 4.32 10.78 16.73
C ASP A 28 3.61 9.50 17.17
N GLU A 29 3.05 8.76 16.20
CA GLU A 29 2.47 7.46 16.47
C GLU A 29 3.51 6.49 17.04
N HIS A 30 3.07 5.58 17.91
CA HIS A 30 3.95 4.65 18.63
C HIS A 30 5.08 5.34 19.44
N THR A 31 4.85 6.58 19.88
CA THR A 31 5.77 7.35 20.73
C THR A 31 5.14 7.64 22.09
N ALA A 32 5.92 7.53 23.16
CA ALA A 32 5.55 7.92 24.51
C ALA A 32 6.55 8.95 25.04
N LEU A 33 6.04 10.03 25.63
CA LEU A 33 6.84 11.00 26.36
C LEU A 33 6.66 10.78 27.86
N VAL A 34 7.75 10.44 28.56
CA VAL A 34 7.75 10.28 30.02
C VAL A 34 8.36 11.53 30.63
N LEU A 35 7.62 12.18 31.54
CA LEU A 35 8.07 13.36 32.27
C LEU A 35 8.34 13.01 33.73
N ASP A 36 9.60 13.09 34.16
CA ASP A 36 9.95 13.03 35.57
C ASP A 36 10.05 14.45 36.13
N LEU A 37 8.98 14.87 36.81
CA LEU A 37 8.89 16.21 37.39
C LEU A 37 9.79 16.40 38.61
N ALA A 38 10.19 15.32 39.28
CA ALA A 38 11.07 15.39 40.44
C ALA A 38 12.54 15.51 40.00
N ALA A 39 12.93 14.78 38.95
CA ALA A 39 14.25 14.87 38.34
C ALA A 39 14.38 16.04 37.35
N GLY A 40 13.27 16.59 36.87
CA GLY A 40 13.24 17.68 35.90
C GLY A 40 13.66 17.22 34.50
N THR A 41 13.36 15.98 34.12
CA THR A 41 13.75 15.40 32.82
C THR A 41 12.53 14.90 32.03
N ALA A 42 12.72 14.81 30.72
CA ALA A 42 11.78 14.26 29.77
C ALA A 42 12.50 13.20 28.93
N GLN A 43 11.85 12.05 28.71
CA GLN A 43 12.39 10.96 27.92
C GLN A 43 11.43 10.56 26.81
N VAL A 44 11.94 10.49 25.59
CA VAL A 44 11.19 10.03 24.42
C VAL A 44 11.41 8.53 24.26
N LEU A 45 10.32 7.77 24.37
CA LEU A 45 10.28 6.31 24.25
C LEU A 45 9.44 5.90 23.05
N GLY A 46 9.68 4.70 22.53
CA GLY A 46 8.95 4.16 21.37
C GLY A 46 9.76 4.28 20.08
N ASN A 47 9.10 4.36 18.94
CA ASN A 47 9.78 4.29 17.64
C ASN A 47 9.73 5.60 16.84
N GLY A 48 8.86 6.54 17.21
CA GLY A 48 8.75 7.85 16.58
C GLY A 48 9.48 8.96 17.35
N GLY A 49 9.28 10.20 16.93
CA GLY A 49 9.92 11.38 17.52
C GLY A 49 8.95 12.25 18.31
N LEU A 50 9.54 13.17 19.06
CA LEU A 50 8.86 14.30 19.66
C LEU A 50 9.17 15.55 18.84
N THR A 51 8.15 16.30 18.44
CA THR A 51 8.32 17.59 17.77
C THR A 51 7.87 18.72 18.68
N ILE A 52 8.75 19.68 18.94
CA ILE A 52 8.42 20.90 19.67
C ILE A 52 8.34 22.04 18.67
N ARG A 53 7.20 22.72 18.61
CA ARG A 53 6.93 23.76 17.61
C ARG A 53 6.36 25.04 18.22
N ARG A 54 6.86 26.19 17.79
CA ARG A 54 6.35 27.52 18.15
C ARG A 54 6.71 28.56 17.09
N GLN A 55 5.72 29.34 16.67
CA GLN A 55 5.84 30.40 15.65
C GLN A 55 6.63 29.96 14.41
N GLY A 56 6.39 28.73 13.93
CA GLY A 56 7.05 28.19 12.74
C GLY A 56 8.47 27.67 12.95
N LEU A 57 9.03 27.78 14.15
CA LEU A 57 10.24 27.05 14.55
C LEU A 57 9.84 25.65 15.01
N SER A 58 10.54 24.63 14.51
CA SER A 58 10.27 23.23 14.84
C SER A 58 11.58 22.52 15.16
N VAL A 59 11.63 21.85 16.30
CA VAL A 59 12.75 21.02 16.74
C VAL A 59 12.24 19.61 16.97
N VAL A 60 12.94 18.63 16.39
CA VAL A 60 12.59 17.22 16.51
C VAL A 60 13.60 16.53 17.42
N HIS A 61 13.10 15.80 18.41
CA HIS A 61 13.86 14.95 19.30
C HIS A 61 13.56 13.48 18.95
N PRO A 62 14.57 12.70 18.53
CA PRO A 62 14.37 11.30 18.14
C PRO A 62 14.10 10.42 19.36
N SER A 63 13.54 9.23 19.14
CA SER A 63 13.41 8.22 20.19
C SER A 63 14.75 7.93 20.88
N GLY A 64 14.69 7.72 22.20
CA GLY A 64 15.86 7.53 23.06
C GLY A 64 16.48 8.84 23.53
N SER A 65 16.01 10.00 23.07
CA SER A 65 16.46 11.28 23.62
C SER A 65 15.98 11.47 25.05
N GLU A 66 16.90 11.89 25.91
CA GLU A 66 16.60 12.43 27.24
C GLU A 66 17.00 13.90 27.26
N LEU A 67 16.09 14.76 27.70
CA LEU A 67 16.29 16.20 27.75
C LEU A 67 15.77 16.78 29.07
N PRO A 68 16.39 17.85 29.60
CA PRO A 68 15.81 18.62 30.69
C PRO A 68 14.40 19.11 30.33
N LEU A 69 13.49 19.12 31.31
CA LEU A 69 12.13 19.61 31.12
C LEU A 69 12.10 21.09 30.71
N ALA A 70 13.11 21.86 31.11
CA ALA A 70 13.29 23.26 30.72
C ALA A 70 13.52 23.44 29.20
N ASP A 71 14.06 22.40 28.54
CA ASP A 71 14.36 22.40 27.11
C ASP A 71 13.14 22.01 26.25
N LEU A 72 12.01 21.67 26.90
CA LEU A 72 10.72 21.54 26.21
C LEU A 72 10.13 22.90 25.81
N ASP A 73 10.66 24.00 26.34
CA ASP A 73 10.38 25.34 25.82
C ASP A 73 11.33 25.64 24.64
N PRO A 74 10.82 25.92 23.44
CA PRO A 74 11.64 26.30 22.30
C PRO A 74 12.46 27.59 22.51
N ALA A 75 12.14 28.42 23.52
CA ALA A 75 12.99 29.54 23.94
C ALA A 75 14.30 29.11 24.64
N ASN A 76 14.32 27.89 25.19
CA ASN A 76 15.48 27.28 25.86
C ASN A 76 16.14 26.18 25.03
N ALA A 77 15.50 25.74 23.94
CA ALA A 77 16.01 24.68 23.07
C ALA A 77 17.39 25.03 22.49
N ARG A 78 18.44 24.43 23.05
CA ARG A 78 19.80 24.52 22.54
C ARG A 78 20.07 23.32 21.63
N PRO A 79 20.71 23.48 20.46
CA PRO A 79 21.11 22.34 19.66
C PRO A 79 22.06 21.43 20.46
N PRO A 80 21.95 20.09 20.31
CA PRO A 80 22.77 19.16 21.06
C PRO A 80 24.25 19.40 20.78
N SER A 81 25.05 19.55 21.84
CA SER A 81 26.48 19.77 21.75
C SER A 81 27.20 18.46 21.43
N GLY A 82 27.58 18.25 20.16
CA GLY A 82 28.43 17.13 19.75
C GLY A 82 28.59 16.91 18.24
N ALA A 83 29.27 17.84 17.56
CA ALA A 83 29.90 17.76 16.21
C ALA A 83 28.99 17.41 14.99
N ALA A 84 28.90 18.18 13.90
CA ALA A 84 29.70 19.30 13.39
C ALA A 84 28.88 20.20 12.42
N GLY A 85 29.03 21.52 12.58
CA GLY A 85 28.84 22.55 11.54
C GLY A 85 27.40 23.00 11.22
N PRO A 86 27.04 24.29 11.41
CA PRO A 86 25.75 24.80 10.98
C PRO A 86 25.76 25.13 9.48
N LEU A 87 24.81 24.59 8.72
CA LEU A 87 24.40 25.18 7.44
C LEU A 87 23.07 25.88 7.64
N ALA A 88 23.15 27.14 8.06
CA ALA A 88 22.05 28.08 7.93
C ALA A 88 21.94 28.52 6.47
N ALA A 89 20.73 28.39 5.94
CA ALA A 89 20.28 29.09 4.75
C ALA A 89 20.26 30.61 4.97
N GLY A 90 20.69 31.35 3.95
CA GLY A 90 20.14 32.67 3.61
C GLY A 90 20.28 33.78 4.65
N SER A 91 21.50 34.29 4.87
CA SER A 91 21.67 35.68 5.29
C SER A 91 21.81 36.57 4.05
N LEU A 92 20.88 37.52 3.88
CA LEU A 92 21.09 38.73 3.09
C LEU A 92 21.84 39.75 3.97
N PRO A 93 22.98 40.31 3.52
CA PRO A 93 23.44 41.60 4.00
C PRO A 93 23.19 42.69 2.95
N ASN A 94 22.75 43.83 3.49
CA ASN A 94 22.39 45.08 2.84
C ASN A 94 23.52 45.70 1.99
N LEU A 95 23.12 46.42 0.94
CA LEU A 95 23.94 47.25 0.06
C LEU A 95 24.60 48.42 0.81
N PRO A 96 25.80 48.83 0.37
CA PRO A 96 26.09 50.24 0.15
C PRO A 96 26.32 50.50 -1.35
N SER A 97 25.60 51.47 -1.88
CA SER A 97 25.80 52.02 -3.22
C SER A 97 27.08 52.86 -3.26
N ASP A 98 28.03 52.51 -4.11
CA ASP A 98 28.57 53.37 -5.17
C ASP A 98 29.81 52.74 -5.84
N GLY A 99 29.89 52.87 -7.18
CA GLY A 99 31.19 52.89 -7.87
C GLY A 99 31.61 51.69 -8.72
N VAL A 100 31.01 51.53 -9.90
CA VAL A 100 31.68 51.44 -11.22
C VAL A 100 32.81 50.39 -11.49
N GLN A 101 32.59 49.60 -12.56
CA GLN A 101 33.52 49.01 -13.57
C GLN A 101 33.90 47.51 -13.58
N SER A 102 33.34 46.82 -14.60
CA SER A 102 33.94 45.93 -15.61
C SER A 102 34.64 44.59 -15.26
N GLY A 103 34.06 43.50 -15.81
CA GLY A 103 34.77 42.59 -16.73
C GLY A 103 35.06 41.15 -16.27
N GLY A 104 34.58 40.15 -17.03
CA GLY A 104 35.35 38.93 -17.31
C GLY A 104 34.85 37.56 -16.79
N LEU A 105 34.21 36.80 -17.68
CA LEU A 105 34.43 35.37 -18.00
C LEU A 105 34.69 34.35 -16.86
N GLY A 106 33.77 33.38 -16.71
CA GLY A 106 34.04 32.12 -16.02
C GLY A 106 32.80 31.27 -15.70
N VAL A 107 32.13 30.71 -16.71
CA VAL A 107 31.08 29.70 -16.47
C VAL A 107 31.76 28.34 -16.23
N ASN A 108 31.99 28.01 -14.97
CA ASN A 108 32.32 26.66 -14.54
C ASN A 108 31.02 26.02 -14.00
N ARG A 109 30.40 25.15 -14.80
CA ARG A 109 29.22 24.36 -14.42
C ARG A 109 29.67 23.22 -13.49
N PRO A 110 29.28 23.17 -12.21
CA PRO A 110 29.49 21.99 -11.40
C PRO A 110 28.59 20.87 -11.92
N LYS A 111 29.20 19.71 -12.13
CA LYS A 111 28.53 18.47 -12.54
C LYS A 111 27.33 18.19 -11.64
N GLU A 112 26.18 17.97 -12.27
CA GLU A 112 25.03 17.34 -11.65
C GLU A 112 25.50 16.01 -11.06
N SER A 113 25.35 15.90 -9.74
CA SER A 113 25.52 14.67 -8.99
C SER A 113 24.46 13.69 -9.47
N GLU A 114 24.87 12.70 -10.25
CA GLU A 114 24.15 11.45 -10.47
C GLU A 114 23.93 10.78 -9.10
N PHE A 115 22.83 11.15 -8.43
CA PHE A 115 22.27 10.35 -7.37
C PHE A 115 21.66 9.10 -8.01
N ASP A 116 22.47 8.05 -8.02
CA ASP A 116 22.12 6.67 -7.70
C ASP A 116 20.60 6.41 -7.65
N SER A 117 20.11 5.57 -8.56
CA SER A 117 18.69 5.19 -8.60
C SER A 117 18.29 4.63 -7.24
N PRO A 118 17.32 5.23 -6.53
CA PRO A 118 16.92 4.71 -5.24
C PRO A 118 16.32 3.33 -5.45
N ALA A 119 16.65 2.39 -4.57
CA ALA A 119 15.93 1.12 -4.47
C ALA A 119 14.41 1.40 -4.49
N PRO A 120 13.61 0.56 -5.17
CA PRO A 120 12.18 0.82 -5.29
C PRO A 120 11.57 0.94 -3.89
N SER A 121 10.91 2.06 -3.61
CA SER A 121 10.19 2.22 -2.34
C SER A 121 9.07 1.17 -2.23
N LEU A 122 8.67 0.83 -1.01
CA LEU A 122 7.56 -0.11 -0.78
C LEU A 122 6.28 0.37 -1.49
N ARG A 123 6.03 1.69 -1.52
CA ARG A 123 4.92 2.27 -2.29
C ARG A 123 5.03 2.00 -3.80
N ALA A 124 6.23 2.09 -4.38
CA ALA A 124 6.44 1.77 -5.79
C ALA A 124 6.26 0.26 -6.06
N ALA A 125 6.71 -0.60 -5.16
CA ALA A 125 6.49 -2.05 -5.24
C ALA A 125 4.98 -2.39 -5.16
N ALA A 126 4.24 -1.74 -4.26
CA ALA A 126 2.80 -1.89 -4.14
C ALA A 126 2.05 -1.50 -5.43
N GLU A 127 2.39 -0.37 -6.02
CA GLU A 127 1.78 0.07 -7.28
C GLU A 127 2.12 -0.89 -8.44
N GLN A 128 3.37 -1.36 -8.51
CA GLN A 128 3.78 -2.33 -9.53
C GLN A 128 3.01 -3.65 -9.39
N CYS A 129 2.91 -4.19 -8.19
CA CYS A 129 2.17 -5.43 -7.93
C CYS A 129 0.67 -5.24 -8.21
N ARG A 130 0.09 -4.08 -7.85
CA ARG A 130 -1.30 -3.74 -8.17
C ARG A 130 -1.55 -3.69 -9.67
N GLY A 131 -0.63 -3.11 -10.44
CA GLY A 131 -0.71 -3.06 -11.89
C GLY A 131 -0.68 -4.45 -12.52
N ARG A 132 0.28 -5.29 -12.11
CA ARG A 132 0.39 -6.71 -12.55
C ARG A 132 -0.89 -7.48 -12.25
N PHE A 133 -1.42 -7.34 -11.04
CA PHE A 133 -2.66 -7.96 -10.63
C PHE A 133 -3.85 -7.55 -11.50
N GLY A 134 -4.01 -6.25 -11.76
CA GLY A 134 -5.08 -5.74 -12.61
C GLY A 134 -5.01 -6.29 -14.04
N SER A 135 -3.82 -6.31 -14.64
CA SER A 135 -3.60 -6.91 -15.97
C SER A 135 -3.92 -8.41 -15.98
N ALA A 136 -3.46 -9.15 -14.97
CA ALA A 136 -3.73 -10.59 -14.85
C ALA A 136 -5.24 -10.89 -14.75
N LEU A 137 -6.00 -10.08 -14.01
CA LEU A 137 -7.46 -10.23 -13.95
C LEU A 137 -8.15 -9.95 -15.29
N LEU A 138 -7.68 -8.97 -16.07
CA LEU A 138 -8.20 -8.71 -17.41
C LEU A 138 -7.94 -9.89 -18.36
N ASP A 139 -6.76 -10.50 -18.24
CA ASP A 139 -6.36 -11.68 -19.03
C ASP A 139 -6.94 -13.00 -18.49
N ARG A 140 -7.73 -12.96 -17.40
CA ARG A 140 -8.27 -14.13 -16.68
C ARG A 140 -7.19 -15.11 -16.20
N ASN A 141 -5.98 -14.60 -15.94
CA ASN A 141 -4.88 -15.37 -15.39
C ASN A 141 -4.90 -15.28 -13.85
N VAL A 142 -5.60 -16.21 -13.20
CA VAL A 142 -5.77 -16.22 -11.73
C VAL A 142 -4.45 -16.53 -11.03
N ASP A 143 -3.60 -17.36 -11.62
CA ASP A 143 -2.31 -17.75 -11.04
C ASP A 143 -1.37 -16.55 -10.95
N GLU A 144 -1.25 -15.75 -12.02
CA GLU A 144 -0.45 -14.53 -12.01
C GLU A 144 -1.02 -13.46 -11.08
N ALA A 145 -2.35 -13.35 -10.99
CA ALA A 145 -2.98 -12.45 -10.03
C ALA A 145 -2.65 -12.86 -8.57
N ALA A 146 -2.71 -14.15 -8.25
CA ALA A 146 -2.30 -14.64 -6.94
C ALA A 146 -0.80 -14.43 -6.68
N ALA A 147 0.05 -14.68 -7.67
CA ALA A 147 1.49 -14.45 -7.59
C ALA A 147 1.82 -12.98 -7.28
N ALA A 148 1.18 -12.03 -7.98
CA ALA A 148 1.37 -10.60 -7.72
C ALA A 148 0.94 -10.18 -6.29
N ALA A 149 -0.07 -10.83 -5.70
CA ALA A 149 -0.45 -10.60 -4.31
C ALA A 149 0.59 -11.11 -3.32
N LEU A 150 1.14 -12.30 -3.58
CA LEU A 150 2.19 -12.88 -2.75
C LEU A 150 3.52 -12.11 -2.87
N ASP A 151 3.85 -11.62 -4.06
CA ASP A 151 5.01 -10.75 -4.28
C ASP A 151 4.90 -9.46 -3.45
N LEU A 152 3.71 -8.87 -3.35
CA LEU A 152 3.49 -7.70 -2.50
C LEU A 152 3.62 -8.04 -1.00
N GLU A 153 3.10 -9.19 -0.57
CA GLU A 153 3.26 -9.65 0.81
C GLU A 153 4.74 -9.84 1.18
N GLN A 154 5.52 -10.47 0.28
CA GLN A 154 6.95 -10.62 0.46
C GLN A 154 7.65 -9.25 0.54
N ALA A 155 7.31 -8.31 -0.36
CA ALA A 155 7.88 -6.97 -0.34
C ALA A 155 7.58 -6.21 0.96
N ILE A 156 6.39 -6.37 1.53
CA ILE A 156 6.03 -5.80 2.85
C ILE A 156 6.90 -6.42 3.95
N THR A 157 7.07 -7.74 3.93
CA THR A 157 7.89 -8.47 4.92
C THR A 157 9.37 -8.06 4.84
N ASP A 158 9.94 -7.99 3.64
CA ASP A 158 11.34 -7.60 3.40
C ASP A 158 11.58 -6.14 3.80
N TRP A 159 10.64 -5.25 3.50
CA TRP A 159 10.75 -3.84 3.88
C TRP A 159 10.62 -3.65 5.39
N GLY A 160 9.73 -4.41 6.04
CA GLY A 160 9.51 -4.38 7.49
C GLY A 160 10.72 -4.81 8.32
N THR A 161 11.67 -5.54 7.72
CA THR A 161 12.94 -5.89 8.38
C THR A 161 13.99 -4.77 8.34
N ASP A 162 13.91 -3.85 7.37
CA ASP A 162 14.98 -2.89 7.05
C ASP A 162 14.62 -1.41 7.25
N THR A 163 13.34 -1.02 7.30
CA THR A 163 12.94 0.40 7.31
C THR A 163 11.74 0.68 8.24
N LEU A 164 11.77 1.78 8.99
CA LEU A 164 10.72 2.20 9.94
C LEU A 164 9.93 3.44 9.42
N SER A 165 9.20 3.31 8.30
CA SER A 165 8.25 4.34 7.81
C SER A 165 6.81 3.81 7.65
N SER A 166 5.92 4.09 8.62
CA SER A 166 4.60 3.44 8.70
C SER A 166 3.63 3.73 7.55
N ASP A 167 3.69 4.90 6.89
CA ASP A 167 2.72 5.28 5.85
C ASP A 167 2.80 4.40 4.59
N ASP A 168 4.00 4.03 4.16
CA ASP A 168 4.20 3.15 3.00
C ASP A 168 3.74 1.71 3.32
N GLY A 169 3.96 1.25 4.56
CA GLY A 169 3.48 -0.04 5.05
C GLY A 169 1.95 -0.12 5.12
N ASP A 170 1.30 0.90 5.69
CA ASP A 170 -0.16 0.98 5.77
C ASP A 170 -0.80 1.01 4.38
N HIS A 171 -0.22 1.78 3.46
CA HIS A 171 -0.65 1.82 2.07
C HIS A 171 -0.54 0.44 1.41
N ALA A 172 0.63 -0.22 1.52
CA ALA A 172 0.87 -1.52 0.91
C ALA A 172 -0.07 -2.61 1.47
N HIS A 173 -0.31 -2.63 2.80
CA HIS A 173 -1.30 -3.51 3.39
C HIS A 173 -2.72 -3.22 2.92
N GLY A 174 -3.07 -1.94 2.72
CA GLY A 174 -4.35 -1.55 2.12
C GLY A 174 -4.54 -2.11 0.70
N VAL A 175 -3.50 -2.00 -0.14
CA VAL A 175 -3.48 -2.56 -1.49
C VAL A 175 -3.63 -4.08 -1.46
N LEU A 176 -2.84 -4.78 -0.64
CA LEU A 176 -2.91 -6.24 -0.49
C LEU A 176 -4.32 -6.70 -0.06
N ARG A 177 -4.94 -6.03 0.92
CA ARG A 177 -6.31 -6.35 1.36
C ARG A 177 -7.32 -6.17 0.23
N SER A 178 -7.19 -5.14 -0.62
CA SER A 178 -8.05 -4.97 -1.80
C SER A 178 -7.91 -6.15 -2.76
N MET A 179 -6.67 -6.56 -3.07
CA MET A 179 -6.39 -7.69 -3.97
C MET A 179 -6.99 -9.00 -3.45
N VAL A 180 -6.87 -9.27 -2.14
CA VAL A 180 -7.49 -10.45 -1.51
C VAL A 180 -9.01 -10.42 -1.60
N VAL A 181 -9.64 -9.26 -1.41
CA VAL A 181 -11.10 -9.12 -1.56
C VAL A 181 -11.52 -9.35 -3.01
N GLU A 182 -10.79 -8.78 -3.98
CA GLU A 182 -11.04 -8.96 -5.42
C GLU A 182 -10.90 -10.44 -5.84
N LEU A 183 -9.86 -11.14 -5.38
CA LEU A 183 -9.73 -12.59 -5.57
C LEU A 183 -10.87 -13.37 -4.91
N GLY A 184 -11.32 -12.94 -3.72
CA GLY A 184 -12.45 -13.55 -3.03
C GLY A 184 -13.78 -13.42 -3.78
N GLU A 185 -14.03 -12.29 -4.45
CA GLU A 185 -15.19 -12.10 -5.34
C GLU A 185 -15.09 -12.99 -6.58
N LEU A 186 -13.90 -13.07 -7.19
CA LEU A 186 -13.67 -13.95 -8.33
C LEU A 186 -13.88 -15.42 -7.94
N ALA A 187 -13.35 -15.84 -6.80
CA ALA A 187 -13.50 -17.19 -6.27
C ALA A 187 -14.95 -17.51 -5.94
N ARG A 188 -15.75 -16.57 -5.42
CA ARG A 188 -17.21 -16.76 -5.24
C ARG A 188 -17.91 -17.09 -6.55
N THR A 189 -17.54 -16.40 -7.62
CA THR A 189 -18.13 -16.62 -8.94
C THR A 189 -17.66 -17.96 -9.54
N GLY A 190 -16.38 -18.28 -9.40
CA GLY A 190 -15.81 -19.54 -9.89
C GLY A 190 -16.22 -20.78 -9.10
N ALA A 191 -16.48 -20.65 -7.79
CA ALA A 191 -16.91 -21.73 -6.92
C ALA A 191 -18.43 -21.99 -6.97
N ALA A 192 -19.19 -21.15 -7.69
CA ALA A 192 -20.61 -21.38 -7.91
C ALA A 192 -20.81 -22.68 -8.70
N ASP A 193 -21.80 -23.48 -8.32
CA ASP A 193 -22.15 -24.72 -9.03
C ASP A 193 -22.48 -24.38 -10.50
N PRO A 194 -21.73 -24.93 -11.49
CA PRO A 194 -21.99 -24.67 -12.90
C PRO A 194 -23.23 -25.44 -13.41
N THR A 195 -23.68 -26.45 -12.66
CA THR A 195 -24.76 -27.37 -13.05
C THR A 195 -26.04 -26.64 -13.48
N PRO A 196 -26.58 -25.64 -12.76
CA PRO A 196 -27.79 -24.92 -13.16
C PRO A 196 -27.64 -24.18 -14.50
N ALA A 197 -26.44 -23.65 -14.80
CA ALA A 197 -26.19 -22.91 -16.03
C ALA A 197 -26.13 -23.82 -17.26
N ILE A 198 -25.53 -25.02 -17.12
CA ILE A 198 -25.39 -25.98 -18.22
C ILE A 198 -26.59 -26.91 -18.38
N ARG A 199 -27.40 -27.07 -17.32
CA ARG A 199 -28.58 -27.96 -17.27
C ARG A 199 -29.48 -27.94 -18.50
N PRO A 200 -30.01 -26.80 -18.98
CA PRO A 200 -30.94 -26.79 -20.11
C PRO A 200 -30.31 -27.34 -21.40
N TYR A 201 -29.01 -27.13 -21.60
CA TYR A 201 -28.30 -27.62 -22.78
C TYR A 201 -28.05 -29.14 -22.68
N VAL A 202 -27.68 -29.64 -21.51
CA VAL A 202 -27.49 -31.08 -21.27
C VAL A 202 -28.84 -31.82 -21.40
N GLU A 203 -29.91 -31.29 -20.84
CA GLU A 203 -31.25 -31.87 -20.94
C GLU A 203 -31.77 -31.92 -22.39
N LEU A 204 -31.46 -30.89 -23.20
CA LEU A 204 -31.74 -30.90 -24.64
C LEU A 204 -30.97 -32.00 -25.37
N LEU A 205 -29.67 -32.16 -25.11
CA LEU A 205 -28.85 -33.20 -25.72
C LEU A 205 -29.32 -34.60 -25.33
N ILE A 206 -29.69 -34.82 -24.06
CA ILE A 206 -30.31 -36.07 -23.59
C ILE A 206 -31.62 -36.33 -24.34
N THR A 207 -32.45 -35.31 -24.54
CA THR A 207 -33.71 -35.43 -25.29
C THR A 207 -33.46 -35.81 -26.76
N LEU A 208 -32.49 -35.18 -27.41
CA LEU A 208 -32.10 -35.50 -28.78
C LEU A 208 -31.54 -36.93 -28.89
N ARG A 209 -30.75 -37.36 -27.90
CA ARG A 209 -30.25 -38.74 -27.82
C ARG A 209 -31.38 -39.77 -27.72
N SER A 210 -32.42 -39.47 -26.94
CA SER A 210 -33.61 -40.34 -26.83
C SER A 210 -34.38 -40.42 -28.15
N ARG A 211 -34.61 -39.29 -28.81
CA ARG A 211 -35.26 -39.25 -30.14
C ARG A 211 -34.48 -40.04 -31.20
N ALA A 212 -33.14 -39.96 -31.18
CA ALA A 212 -32.29 -40.74 -32.08
C ALA A 212 -32.47 -42.26 -31.84
N ARG A 213 -32.56 -42.70 -30.59
CA ARG A 213 -32.85 -44.11 -30.25
C ARG A 213 -34.22 -44.55 -30.74
N GLU A 214 -35.25 -43.72 -30.54
CA GLU A 214 -36.61 -44.01 -31.03
C GLU A 214 -36.66 -44.13 -32.56
N ALA A 215 -35.83 -43.36 -33.27
CA ALA A 215 -35.68 -43.43 -34.72
C ALA A 215 -34.75 -44.57 -35.21
N ASN A 216 -34.19 -45.38 -34.30
CA ASN A 216 -33.14 -46.38 -34.58
C ASN A 216 -31.84 -45.80 -35.19
N ASP A 217 -31.59 -44.51 -35.01
CA ASP A 217 -30.33 -43.86 -35.37
C ASP A 217 -29.31 -44.00 -34.23
N PHE A 218 -28.76 -45.20 -34.11
CA PHE A 218 -27.80 -45.52 -33.05
C PHE A 218 -26.49 -44.73 -33.19
N VAL A 219 -26.08 -44.42 -34.43
CA VAL A 219 -24.86 -43.64 -34.72
C VAL A 219 -24.98 -42.23 -34.13
N ALA A 220 -26.09 -41.54 -34.39
CA ALA A 220 -26.32 -40.21 -33.81
C ALA A 220 -26.45 -40.27 -32.27
N SER A 221 -27.08 -41.31 -31.74
CA SER A 221 -27.21 -41.50 -30.29
C SER A 221 -25.85 -41.63 -29.59
N ASP A 222 -24.95 -42.44 -30.15
CA ASP A 222 -23.61 -42.65 -29.60
C ASP A 222 -22.73 -41.41 -29.77
N GLN A 223 -22.80 -40.70 -30.91
CA GLN A 223 -22.09 -39.42 -31.08
C GLN A 223 -22.46 -38.38 -30.01
N ILE A 224 -23.75 -38.29 -29.65
CA ILE A 224 -24.20 -37.37 -28.59
C ILE A 224 -23.67 -37.81 -27.22
N ARG A 225 -23.69 -39.12 -26.92
CA ARG A 225 -23.15 -39.67 -25.67
C ARG A 225 -21.66 -39.36 -25.54
N ASP A 226 -20.89 -39.65 -26.59
CA ASP A 226 -19.43 -39.46 -26.59
C ASP A 226 -19.08 -37.98 -26.49
N SER A 227 -19.86 -37.10 -27.15
CA SER A 227 -19.70 -35.65 -27.03
C SER A 227 -19.92 -35.18 -25.59
N LEU A 228 -21.00 -35.61 -24.93
CA LEU A 228 -21.27 -35.27 -23.53
C LEU A 228 -20.12 -35.74 -22.62
N THR A 229 -19.63 -36.97 -22.80
CA THR A 229 -18.49 -37.49 -22.03
C THR A 229 -17.20 -36.72 -22.29
N SER A 230 -16.93 -36.32 -23.54
CA SER A 230 -15.76 -35.51 -23.90
C SER A 230 -15.76 -34.11 -23.26
N PHE A 231 -16.95 -33.55 -23.02
CA PHE A 231 -17.13 -32.30 -22.29
C PHE A 231 -17.23 -32.48 -20.77
N GLY A 232 -16.89 -33.67 -20.26
CA GLY A 232 -16.90 -33.94 -18.82
C GLY A 232 -18.31 -34.03 -18.25
N VAL A 233 -19.29 -34.49 -19.02
CA VAL A 233 -20.65 -34.77 -18.53
C VAL A 233 -20.89 -36.28 -18.57
N GLU A 234 -21.00 -36.89 -17.39
CA GLU A 234 -21.43 -38.28 -17.27
C GLU A 234 -22.95 -38.37 -17.31
N VAL A 235 -23.49 -39.23 -18.17
CA VAL A 235 -24.91 -39.54 -18.24
C VAL A 235 -25.15 -40.98 -17.80
N ARG A 236 -25.98 -41.16 -16.77
CA ARG A 236 -26.39 -42.47 -16.24
C ARG A 236 -27.85 -42.70 -16.55
N ASP A 237 -28.16 -43.78 -17.26
CA ASP A 237 -29.54 -44.19 -17.48
C ASP A 237 -30.06 -44.87 -16.20
N THR A 238 -31.11 -44.33 -15.58
CA THR A 238 -31.76 -44.92 -14.39
C THR A 238 -33.18 -45.34 -14.70
N ALA A 239 -33.78 -46.17 -13.84
CA ALA A 239 -35.16 -46.65 -13.99
C ALA A 239 -36.19 -45.50 -14.00
N THR A 240 -35.85 -44.33 -13.41
CA THR A 240 -36.67 -43.12 -13.39
C THR A 240 -36.35 -42.13 -14.51
N GLY A 241 -35.40 -42.47 -15.40
CA GLY A 241 -34.94 -41.63 -16.50
C GLY A 241 -33.43 -41.36 -16.47
N PRO A 242 -32.87 -40.72 -17.51
CA PRO A 242 -31.46 -40.37 -17.55
C PRO A 242 -31.12 -39.28 -16.52
N THR A 243 -30.14 -39.55 -15.66
CA THR A 243 -29.53 -38.59 -14.74
C THR A 243 -28.13 -38.22 -15.24
N TRP A 244 -27.63 -37.03 -14.89
CA TRP A 244 -26.31 -36.59 -15.32
C TRP A 244 -25.59 -35.80 -14.23
N SER A 245 -24.27 -35.81 -14.29
CA SER A 245 -23.39 -35.05 -13.38
C SER A 245 -22.14 -34.57 -14.13
N PRO A 246 -21.64 -33.35 -13.85
CA PRO A 246 -20.33 -32.94 -14.33
C PRO A 246 -19.23 -33.80 -13.68
N THR A 247 -18.19 -34.14 -14.44
CA THR A 247 -16.98 -34.76 -13.92
C THR A 247 -16.16 -33.69 -13.23
N SER A 248 -15.95 -33.81 -11.92
CA SER A 248 -15.06 -32.93 -11.18
C SER A 248 -13.65 -33.04 -11.76
N SER A 249 -13.21 -32.03 -12.51
CA SER A 249 -11.77 -31.84 -12.79
C SER A 249 -11.16 -31.24 -11.53
N SER A 250 -10.23 -31.98 -10.91
CA SER A 250 -9.36 -31.50 -9.84
C SER A 250 -8.23 -30.67 -10.39
#